data_AF-A0A0N4V1H2-F1
#
_entry.id   AF-A0A0N4V1H2-F1
#
_cell.length_a   1.000
_cell.length_b   1.000
_cell.length_c   1.000
_cell.angle_alpha   90.00
_cell.angle_beta   90.00
_cell.angle_gamma   90.00
#
_symmetry.space_group_name_H-M   'P 1'
#
loop_
_entity.id
_entity.type
_entity.pdbx_description
1 polymer ?
#
loop_
_entity_poly.entity_id
_entity_poly.type
_entity_poly.pdbx_seq_one_letter_code
_entity_poly.pdbx_strand_id
1 'polypeptide(L)'
;AASTCFAPTIAEANSRERCVLAPSDLDSLAWDRNGPLRDCSICRTFAAGAIKAILSTPADEQKCIRSEVTKAIAKEADYCLGKKIPNFPGVPDLPDFEEASFAYKENVIKSVSDYILVRSRLAFCAERKPNRAAATKACLKNPFPGYLAKHCDVLKKCDQQVPTSCNRQIQEIKAATCSCIEDTRDDLKRRIASVAEAIKSTVEGGGRGVPAIGSGSKVDVCVSNIKAHMVSPVNDWVTVIDSALNTCIKNKPAGQSLGMDSLLNVGCRKVIADTTGTASSQLKTGFDFINNLIDAMVDRSGRFCSGTHCPQ
;
A
#
# COMPACT_ATOMS: atom_id res chain seq x y z
N ALA A 1 -4.92 18.18 3.44
CA ALA A 1 -6.04 17.25 3.23
C ALA A 1 -6.58 16.75 4.56
N ALA A 2 -5.73 16.11 5.37
CA ALA A 2 -6.07 15.67 6.72
C ALA A 2 -6.71 16.79 7.57
N SER A 3 -6.03 17.93 7.71
CA SER A 3 -6.49 19.08 8.50
C SER A 3 -7.78 19.75 8.00
N THR A 4 -8.17 19.49 6.75
CA THR A 4 -9.38 20.04 6.13
C THR A 4 -10.56 19.08 6.23
N CYS A 5 -10.30 17.78 6.03
CA CYS A 5 -11.36 16.77 5.90
C CYS A 5 -11.67 16.02 7.20
N PHE A 6 -10.74 16.01 8.15
CA PHE A 6 -10.97 15.47 9.48
C PHE A 6 -11.28 16.59 10.46
N ALA A 7 -12.04 16.26 11.49
CA ALA A 7 -12.22 17.13 12.63
C ALA A 7 -11.05 16.94 13.62
N PRO A 8 -10.49 18.01 14.19
CA PRO A 8 -9.40 17.92 15.16
C PRO A 8 -9.87 17.38 16.53
N THR A 9 -11.17 17.46 16.85
CA THR A 9 -11.72 17.03 18.14
C THR A 9 -13.01 16.22 17.97
N ILE A 10 -13.40 15.48 19.02
CA ILE A 10 -14.68 14.72 19.05
C ILE A 10 -15.88 15.67 18.95
N ALA A 11 -15.83 16.83 19.62
CA ALA A 11 -16.92 17.82 19.58
C ALA A 11 -17.15 18.33 18.16
N GLU A 12 -16.08 18.65 17.44
CA GLU A 12 -16.16 19.10 16.06
C GLU A 12 -16.50 17.96 15.08
N ALA A 13 -16.07 16.74 15.36
CA ALA A 13 -16.49 15.55 14.61
C ALA A 13 -17.99 15.31 14.71
N ASN A 14 -18.59 15.63 15.86
CA ASN A 14 -20.03 15.52 16.06
C ASN A 14 -20.79 16.59 15.27
N SER A 15 -20.29 17.82 15.21
CA SER A 15 -20.97 18.91 14.50
C SER A 15 -20.81 18.84 12.98
N ARG A 16 -19.63 18.43 12.49
CA ARG A 16 -19.31 18.40 11.04
C ARG A 16 -19.53 17.03 10.39
N GLU A 17 -19.94 16.04 11.18
CA GLU A 17 -20.06 14.63 10.77
C GLU A 17 -18.79 14.07 10.12
N ARG A 18 -17.62 14.43 10.65
CA ARG A 18 -16.30 13.97 10.18
C ARG A 18 -15.64 13.01 11.14
N CYS A 19 -14.69 12.21 10.65
CA CYS A 19 -13.81 11.42 11.51
C CYS A 19 -12.82 12.33 12.23
N VAL A 20 -12.34 11.89 13.39
CA VAL A 20 -11.37 12.63 14.21
C VAL A 20 -9.95 12.33 13.75
N LEU A 21 -9.16 13.37 13.53
CA LEU A 21 -7.70 13.31 13.41
C LEU A 21 -7.11 14.62 13.91
N ALA A 22 -6.38 14.57 15.03
CA ALA A 22 -5.73 15.74 15.57
C ALA A 22 -4.53 16.14 14.67
N PRO A 23 -4.29 17.44 14.43
CA PRO A 23 -3.12 17.89 13.66
C PRO A 23 -1.80 17.36 14.22
N SER A 24 -1.69 17.26 15.56
CA SER A 24 -0.52 16.73 16.25
C SER A 24 -0.23 15.26 15.93
N ASP A 25 -1.22 14.49 15.49
CA ASP A 25 -1.00 13.10 15.04
C ASP A 25 -0.15 13.05 13.76
N LEU A 26 0.00 14.16 13.03
CA LEU A 26 0.80 14.28 11.80
C LEU A 26 2.23 14.81 12.06
N ASP A 27 2.54 15.18 13.31
CA ASP A 27 3.86 15.71 13.69
C ASP A 27 4.91 14.60 13.84
N SER A 28 4.47 13.36 14.03
CA SER A 28 5.32 12.15 14.09
C SER A 28 5.02 11.24 12.91
N LEU A 29 6.01 10.44 12.49
CA LEU A 29 5.79 9.44 11.45
C LEU A 29 4.88 8.33 11.99
N ALA A 30 4.11 7.69 11.09
CA ALA A 30 3.12 6.67 11.44
C ALA A 30 3.70 5.52 12.26
N TRP A 31 4.99 5.24 12.05
CA TRP A 31 5.76 4.16 12.65
C TRP A 31 6.70 4.60 13.78
N ASP A 32 6.70 5.88 14.14
CA ASP A 32 7.49 6.36 15.27
C ASP A 32 6.96 5.82 16.60
N ARG A 33 7.82 5.84 17.62
CA ARG A 33 7.46 5.39 18.98
C ARG A 33 6.26 6.12 19.56
N ASN A 34 6.01 7.35 19.11
CA ASN A 34 4.88 8.18 19.52
C ASN A 34 3.76 8.25 18.46
N GLY A 35 3.97 7.65 17.28
CA GLY A 35 2.97 7.58 16.22
C GLY A 35 1.78 6.71 16.60
N PRO A 36 0.68 6.71 15.85
CA PRO A 36 -0.54 5.98 16.22
C PRO A 36 -0.40 4.45 16.13
N LEU A 37 0.68 3.93 15.58
CA LEU A 37 1.02 2.51 15.66
C LEU A 37 1.81 2.15 16.93
N ARG A 38 2.04 3.10 17.84
CA ARG A 38 2.84 2.89 19.07
C ARG A 38 2.39 1.70 19.90
N ASP A 39 1.07 1.50 19.98
CA ASP A 39 0.43 0.44 20.76
C ASP A 39 0.35 -0.90 19.99
N CYS A 40 0.81 -0.93 18.74
CA CYS A 40 0.90 -2.13 17.90
C CYS A 40 2.36 -2.54 17.69
N SER A 41 2.86 -3.41 18.57
CA SER A 41 4.25 -3.88 18.52
C SER A 41 4.60 -4.57 17.18
N ILE A 42 3.66 -5.34 16.62
CA ILE A 42 3.80 -6.01 15.33
C ILE A 42 3.89 -4.96 14.21
N CYS A 43 2.96 -4.00 14.17
CA CYS A 43 2.95 -2.94 13.17
C CYS A 43 4.26 -2.15 13.15
N ARG A 44 4.82 -1.84 14.33
CA ARG A 44 6.11 -1.16 14.44
C ARG A 44 7.27 -1.98 13.91
N THR A 45 7.29 -3.29 14.13
CA THR A 45 8.33 -4.18 13.56
C THR A 45 8.24 -4.21 12.03
N PHE A 46 7.05 -4.40 11.49
CA PHE A 46 6.82 -4.42 10.04
C PHE A 46 7.16 -3.07 9.39
N ALA A 47 6.69 -1.97 10.00
CA ALA A 47 6.97 -0.64 9.50
C ALA A 47 8.46 -0.30 9.58
N ALA A 48 9.14 -0.58 10.69
CA ALA A 48 10.58 -0.36 10.78
C ALA A 48 11.35 -1.15 9.73
N GLY A 49 10.97 -2.41 9.46
CA GLY A 49 11.57 -3.24 8.41
C GLY A 49 11.36 -2.65 7.01
N ALA A 50 10.10 -2.38 6.63
CA ALA A 50 9.75 -1.85 5.32
C ALA A 50 10.35 -0.45 5.07
N ILE A 51 10.27 0.44 6.05
CA ILE A 51 10.83 1.80 5.96
C ILE A 51 12.35 1.74 5.89
N LYS A 52 13.01 0.90 6.69
CA LYS A 52 14.47 0.76 6.61
C LYS A 52 14.92 0.26 5.24
N ALA A 53 14.21 -0.74 4.69
CA ALA A 53 14.49 -1.34 3.40
C ALA A 53 14.22 -0.40 2.20
N ILE A 54 13.19 0.44 2.28
CA ILE A 54 12.74 1.28 1.15
C ILE A 54 13.28 2.70 1.25
N LEU A 55 13.43 3.24 2.45
CA LEU A 55 13.67 4.67 2.69
C LEU A 55 15.00 4.95 3.40
N SER A 56 15.60 4.00 4.11
CA SER A 56 16.93 4.22 4.74
C SER A 56 18.10 3.68 3.92
N THR A 57 17.81 2.93 2.87
CA THR A 57 18.76 2.40 1.88
C THR A 57 19.42 3.53 1.06
N PRO A 58 20.69 3.43 0.61
CA PRO A 58 21.35 4.39 -0.27
C PRO A 58 20.61 4.65 -1.60
N ALA A 59 20.91 5.77 -2.25
CA ALA A 59 20.18 6.22 -3.45
C ALA A 59 20.22 5.22 -4.62
N ASP A 60 21.41 4.64 -4.87
CA ASP A 60 21.64 3.67 -5.94
C ASP A 60 20.93 2.34 -5.65
N GLU A 61 20.97 1.89 -4.40
CA GLU A 61 20.27 0.69 -3.95
C GLU A 61 18.74 0.89 -3.98
N GLN A 62 18.24 2.06 -3.58
CA GLN A 62 16.81 2.40 -3.72
C GLN A 62 16.37 2.44 -5.19
N LYS A 63 17.19 3.01 -6.08
CA LYS A 63 16.92 3.01 -7.53
C LYS A 63 16.84 1.58 -8.07
N CYS A 64 17.75 0.70 -7.64
CA CYS A 64 17.69 -0.71 -7.97
C CYS A 64 16.39 -1.37 -7.48
N ILE A 65 16.03 -1.18 -6.20
CA ILE A 65 14.79 -1.75 -5.64
C ILE A 65 13.57 -1.27 -6.42
N ARG A 66 13.48 0.05 -6.68
CA ARG A 66 12.39 0.64 -7.46
C ARG A 66 12.33 0.05 -8.86
N SER A 67 13.47 -0.14 -9.52
CA SER A 67 13.53 -0.72 -10.87
C SER A 67 12.99 -2.15 -10.90
N GLU A 68 13.42 -3.01 -9.98
CA GLU A 68 12.93 -4.39 -9.90
C GLU A 68 11.42 -4.46 -9.59
N VAL A 69 10.94 -3.63 -8.66
CA VAL A 69 9.51 -3.55 -8.36
C VAL A 69 8.71 -3.00 -9.56
N THR A 70 9.26 -2.01 -10.27
CA THR A 70 8.61 -1.41 -11.44
C THR A 70 8.49 -2.41 -12.59
N LYS A 71 9.48 -3.28 -12.80
CA LYS A 71 9.39 -4.39 -13.77
C LYS A 71 8.24 -5.34 -13.44
N ALA A 72 8.06 -5.68 -12.17
CA ALA A 72 6.95 -6.54 -11.73
C ALA A 72 5.59 -5.85 -11.94
N ILE A 73 5.49 -4.54 -11.65
CA ILE A 73 4.29 -3.74 -11.93
C ILE A 73 4.00 -3.69 -13.44
N ALA A 74 5.02 -3.52 -14.28
CA ALA A 74 4.85 -3.52 -15.74
C ALA A 74 4.26 -4.84 -16.24
N LYS A 75 4.64 -5.99 -15.68
CA LYS A 75 4.04 -7.30 -16.01
C LYS A 75 2.56 -7.39 -15.64
N GLU A 76 2.16 -6.87 -14.48
CA GLU A 76 0.73 -6.82 -14.12
C GLU A 76 -0.06 -5.93 -15.09
N ALA A 77 0.50 -4.76 -15.40
CA ALA A 77 -0.12 -3.82 -16.33
C ALA A 77 -0.26 -4.45 -17.72
N ASP A 78 0.78 -5.12 -18.21
CA ASP A 78 0.79 -5.83 -19.47
C ASP A 78 -0.28 -6.93 -19.54
N TYR A 79 -0.33 -7.79 -18.53
CA TYR A 79 -1.34 -8.83 -18.41
C TYR A 79 -2.77 -8.29 -18.38
N CYS A 80 -2.99 -7.19 -17.65
CA CYS A 80 -4.30 -6.57 -17.57
C CYS A 80 -4.69 -5.88 -18.89
N LEU A 81 -3.78 -5.12 -19.50
CA LEU A 81 -4.03 -4.41 -20.75
C LEU A 81 -4.24 -5.37 -21.92
N GLY A 82 -3.49 -6.47 -21.98
CA GLY A 82 -3.68 -7.50 -23.01
C GLY A 82 -5.06 -8.15 -23.00
N LYS A 83 -5.79 -8.12 -21.87
CA LYS A 83 -7.19 -8.57 -21.80
C LYS A 83 -8.20 -7.52 -22.24
N LYS A 84 -7.84 -6.23 -22.16
CA LYS A 84 -8.77 -5.11 -22.41
C LYS A 84 -8.58 -4.49 -23.79
N ILE A 85 -7.37 -4.51 -24.33
CA ILE A 85 -7.01 -3.93 -25.62
C ILE A 85 -6.60 -5.06 -26.57
N PRO A 86 -7.39 -5.36 -27.61
CA PRO A 86 -7.02 -6.33 -28.63
C PRO A 86 -5.69 -5.96 -29.30
N ASN A 87 -4.80 -6.94 -29.47
CA ASN A 87 -3.47 -6.77 -30.06
C ASN A 87 -2.60 -5.72 -29.34
N PHE A 88 -2.74 -5.61 -28.01
CA PHE A 88 -1.87 -4.73 -27.22
C PHE A 88 -0.39 -5.12 -27.41
N PRO A 89 0.47 -4.21 -27.89
CA PRO A 89 1.85 -4.53 -28.29
C PRO A 89 2.81 -4.74 -27.11
N GLY A 90 2.35 -4.45 -25.89
CA GLY A 90 3.10 -4.61 -24.67
C GLY A 90 3.36 -3.29 -23.94
N VAL A 91 3.52 -3.35 -22.62
CA VAL A 91 3.97 -2.20 -21.82
C VAL A 91 5.47 -1.98 -22.05
N PRO A 92 5.91 -0.78 -22.50
CA PRO A 92 7.34 -0.49 -22.63
C PRO A 92 8.01 -0.41 -21.26
N ASP A 93 9.33 -0.52 -21.23
CA ASP A 93 10.10 -0.31 -20.00
C ASP A 93 9.77 1.05 -19.38
N LEU A 94 9.31 1.02 -18.12
CA LEU A 94 8.93 2.20 -17.40
C LEU A 94 10.19 2.90 -16.87
N PRO A 95 10.38 4.21 -17.13
CA PRO A 95 11.49 4.96 -16.56
C PRO A 95 11.32 5.11 -15.04
N ASP A 96 12.42 5.39 -14.33
CA ASP A 96 12.37 5.69 -12.90
C ASP A 96 11.74 7.07 -12.66
N PHE A 97 10.41 7.10 -12.55
CA PHE A 97 9.64 8.33 -12.31
C PHE A 97 9.96 9.00 -10.96
N GLU A 98 10.59 8.28 -10.03
CA GLU A 98 10.91 8.78 -8.69
C GLU A 98 12.39 9.21 -8.56
N GLU A 99 13.19 9.14 -9.65
CA GLU A 99 14.59 9.60 -9.65
C GLU A 99 14.70 11.10 -9.27
N ALA A 100 13.85 11.94 -9.86
CA ALA A 100 13.79 13.37 -9.55
C ALA A 100 13.20 13.64 -8.14
N SER A 101 12.36 12.75 -7.63
CA SER A 101 11.77 12.85 -6.30
C SER A 101 12.77 12.56 -5.18
N PHE A 102 13.94 11.98 -5.49
CA PHE A 102 14.95 11.64 -4.48
C PHE A 102 15.46 12.87 -3.71
N ALA A 103 15.58 14.02 -4.38
CA ALA A 103 15.92 15.28 -3.72
C ALA A 103 14.90 15.71 -2.65
N TYR A 104 13.68 15.18 -2.74
CA TYR A 104 12.57 15.44 -1.82
C TYR A 104 12.24 14.21 -0.95
N LYS A 105 13.20 13.29 -0.78
CA LYS A 105 13.04 12.03 -0.04
C LYS A 105 12.32 12.20 1.29
N GLU A 106 12.68 13.19 2.11
CA GLU A 106 12.02 13.43 3.39
C GLU A 106 10.54 13.81 3.24
N ASN A 107 10.21 14.63 2.24
CA ASN A 107 8.83 14.98 1.91
C ASN A 107 8.05 13.76 1.40
N VAL A 108 8.71 12.87 0.64
CA VAL A 108 8.11 11.59 0.20
C VAL A 108 7.81 10.70 1.39
N ILE A 109 8.78 10.53 2.31
CA ILE A 109 8.62 9.76 3.54
C ILE A 109 7.46 10.31 4.37
N LYS A 110 7.44 11.63 4.59
CA LYS A 110 6.37 12.30 5.33
C LYS A 110 5.02 12.12 4.65
N SER A 111 4.96 12.28 3.33
CA SER A 111 3.71 12.09 2.56
C SER A 111 3.19 10.65 2.65
N VAL A 112 4.07 9.65 2.61
CA VAL A 112 3.69 8.24 2.78
C VAL A 112 3.17 8.01 4.19
N SER A 113 3.85 8.54 5.21
CA SER A 113 3.39 8.51 6.59
C SER A 113 1.99 9.13 6.74
N ASP A 114 1.81 10.36 6.27
CA ASP A 114 0.53 11.09 6.34
C ASP A 114 -0.60 10.30 5.66
N TYR A 115 -0.32 9.64 4.53
CA TYR A 115 -1.28 8.77 3.84
C TYR A 115 -1.72 7.60 4.72
N ILE A 116 -0.76 6.88 5.31
CA ILE A 116 -1.00 5.73 6.18
C ILE A 116 -1.80 6.16 7.42
N LEU A 117 -1.47 7.30 8.02
CA LEU A 117 -2.19 7.88 9.16
C LEU A 117 -3.66 8.13 8.81
N VAL A 118 -3.88 8.84 7.69
CA VAL A 118 -5.22 9.18 7.20
C VAL A 118 -6.06 7.94 6.92
N ARG A 119 -5.50 6.94 6.21
CA ARG A 119 -6.22 5.71 5.88
C ARG A 119 -6.55 4.86 7.10
N SER A 120 -5.58 4.68 8.01
CA SER A 120 -5.77 3.92 9.25
C SER A 120 -6.87 4.55 10.12
N ARG A 121 -6.86 5.88 10.26
CA ARG A 121 -7.88 6.61 11.03
C ARG A 121 -9.26 6.54 10.39
N LEU A 122 -9.31 6.58 9.06
CA LEU A 122 -10.56 6.41 8.32
C LEU A 122 -11.15 5.00 8.50
N ALA A 123 -10.32 3.96 8.44
CA ALA A 123 -10.74 2.58 8.66
C ALA A 123 -11.29 2.37 10.08
N PHE A 124 -10.55 2.82 11.09
CA PHE A 124 -10.99 2.76 12.49
C PHE A 124 -12.30 3.52 12.73
N CYS A 125 -12.46 4.69 12.09
CA CYS A 125 -13.70 5.46 12.15
C CYS A 125 -14.86 4.71 11.49
N ALA A 126 -14.63 4.02 10.37
CA ALA A 126 -15.66 3.29 9.62
C ALA A 126 -16.26 2.14 10.43
N GLU A 127 -15.47 1.45 11.25
CA GLU A 127 -15.93 0.36 12.12
C GLU A 127 -16.97 0.82 13.16
N ARG A 128 -16.96 2.11 13.56
CA ARG A 128 -17.81 2.63 14.65
C ARG A 128 -18.83 3.66 14.21
N LYS A 129 -18.50 4.44 13.18
CA LYS A 129 -19.26 5.59 12.67
C LYS A 129 -19.18 5.60 11.13
N PRO A 130 -19.83 4.65 10.43
CA PRO A 130 -19.68 4.46 8.98
C PRO A 130 -20.07 5.70 8.17
N ASN A 131 -21.12 6.42 8.58
CA ASN A 131 -21.56 7.65 7.89
C ASN A 131 -20.49 8.75 7.94
N ARG A 132 -19.81 8.93 9.09
CA ARG A 132 -18.71 9.91 9.22
C ARG A 132 -17.51 9.52 8.38
N ALA A 133 -17.21 8.22 8.31
CA ALA A 133 -16.16 7.72 7.44
C ALA A 133 -16.49 7.94 5.96
N ALA A 134 -17.72 7.68 5.54
CA ALA A 134 -18.17 7.96 4.17
C ALA A 134 -18.06 9.45 3.82
N ALA A 135 -18.54 10.33 4.70
CA ALA A 135 -18.43 11.78 4.51
C ALA A 135 -16.96 12.20 4.41
N THR A 136 -16.12 11.81 5.36
CA THR A 136 -14.67 12.11 5.38
C THR A 136 -13.98 11.61 4.13
N LYS A 137 -14.27 10.38 3.68
CA LYS A 137 -13.77 9.80 2.44
C LYS A 137 -14.15 10.64 1.22
N ALA A 138 -15.37 11.17 1.17
CA ALA A 138 -15.82 12.04 0.08
C ALA A 138 -15.03 13.36 0.04
N CYS A 139 -14.75 13.98 1.20
CA CYS A 139 -13.91 15.20 1.24
C CYS A 139 -12.47 14.92 0.78
N LEU A 140 -11.88 13.80 1.20
CA LEU A 140 -10.50 13.45 0.84
C LEU A 140 -10.29 13.25 -0.67
N LYS A 141 -11.35 13.05 -1.46
CA LYS A 141 -11.27 13.02 -2.93
C LYS A 141 -10.92 14.37 -3.53
N ASN A 142 -11.35 15.47 -2.89
CA ASN A 142 -11.03 16.83 -3.32
C ASN A 142 -10.88 17.75 -2.10
N PRO A 143 -9.79 17.60 -1.34
CA PRO A 143 -9.62 18.28 -0.06
C PRO A 143 -9.30 19.77 -0.20
N PHE A 144 -8.94 20.21 -1.41
CA PHE A 144 -8.49 21.57 -1.70
C PHE A 144 -9.05 22.01 -3.05
N PRO A 145 -10.12 22.82 -3.07
CA PRO A 145 -10.65 23.38 -4.31
C PRO A 145 -9.54 24.08 -5.12
N GLY A 146 -9.38 23.72 -6.39
CA GLY A 146 -8.39 24.31 -7.30
C GLY A 146 -6.94 23.77 -7.18
N TYR A 147 -6.59 22.99 -6.16
CA TYR A 147 -5.24 22.41 -6.04
C TYR A 147 -4.89 21.47 -7.19
N LEU A 148 -5.88 20.68 -7.63
CA LEU A 148 -5.72 19.78 -8.78
C LEU A 148 -5.67 20.53 -10.12
N ALA A 149 -6.13 21.78 -10.21
CA ALA A 149 -6.21 22.51 -11.47
C ALA A 149 -4.83 22.67 -12.13
N LYS A 150 -3.82 23.12 -11.37
CA LYS A 150 -2.45 23.27 -11.89
C LYS A 150 -1.85 21.93 -12.34
N HIS A 151 -2.12 20.86 -11.60
CA HIS A 151 -1.66 19.50 -11.96
C HIS A 151 -2.32 19.05 -13.27
N CYS A 152 -3.62 19.28 -13.41
CA CYS A 152 -4.38 18.98 -14.62
C CYS A 152 -3.94 19.83 -15.82
N ASP A 153 -3.58 21.09 -15.61
CA ASP A 153 -3.05 21.96 -16.67
C ASP A 153 -1.70 21.47 -17.20
N VAL A 154 -0.81 21.01 -16.30
CA VAL A 154 0.47 20.42 -16.69
C VAL A 154 0.24 19.16 -17.54
N LEU A 155 -0.67 18.28 -17.12
CA LEU A 155 -0.98 17.06 -17.86
C LEU A 155 -1.62 17.38 -19.23
N LYS A 156 -2.56 18.33 -19.29
CA LYS A 156 -3.14 18.81 -20.55
C LYS A 156 -2.05 19.36 -21.49
N LYS A 157 -1.07 20.11 -20.97
CA LYS A 157 0.07 20.62 -21.75
C LYS A 157 0.96 19.49 -22.27
N CYS A 158 1.22 18.45 -21.48
CA CYS A 158 1.96 17.28 -21.94
C CYS A 158 1.20 16.54 -23.05
N ASP A 159 -0.12 16.38 -22.90
CA ASP A 159 -0.95 15.72 -23.90
C ASP A 159 -1.04 16.49 -25.21
N GLN A 160 -0.94 17.82 -25.17
CA GLN A 160 -0.86 18.67 -26.37
C GLN A 160 0.44 18.48 -27.18
N GLN A 161 1.50 17.93 -26.58
CA GLN A 161 2.74 17.62 -27.29
C GLN A 161 2.68 16.27 -28.03
N VAL A 162 1.65 15.47 -27.77
CA VAL A 162 1.44 14.21 -28.47
C VAL A 162 0.93 14.49 -29.89
N PRO A 163 1.50 13.85 -30.93
CA PRO A 163 0.98 13.94 -32.28
C PRO A 163 -0.50 13.57 -32.35
N THR A 164 -1.29 14.34 -33.10
CA THR A 164 -2.75 14.17 -33.18
C THR A 164 -3.16 12.76 -33.63
N SER A 165 -2.35 12.11 -34.45
CA SER A 165 -2.52 10.73 -34.90
C SER A 165 -2.50 9.70 -33.76
N CYS A 166 -1.77 9.98 -32.68
CA CYS A 166 -1.61 9.09 -31.54
C CYS A 166 -2.62 9.37 -30.41
N ASN A 167 -3.29 10.53 -30.42
CA ASN A 167 -4.12 10.98 -29.30
C ASN A 167 -5.19 9.95 -28.88
N ARG A 168 -5.92 9.37 -29.83
CA ARG A 168 -6.98 8.41 -29.50
C ARG A 168 -6.43 7.16 -28.81
N GLN A 169 -5.37 6.57 -29.37
CA GLN A 169 -4.74 5.38 -28.80
C GLN A 169 -4.10 5.67 -27.44
N ILE A 170 -3.45 6.83 -27.27
CA ILE A 170 -2.89 7.21 -25.98
C ILE A 170 -3.98 7.39 -24.93
N GLN A 171 -5.11 8.01 -25.25
CA GLN A 171 -6.23 8.15 -24.32
C GLN A 171 -6.86 6.80 -23.95
N GLU A 172 -7.05 5.89 -24.93
CA GLU A 172 -7.51 4.52 -24.68
C GLU A 172 -6.54 3.75 -23.76
N ILE A 173 -5.23 3.79 -24.06
CA ILE A 173 -4.19 3.12 -23.27
C ILE A 173 -4.14 3.70 -21.86
N LYS A 174 -4.19 5.02 -21.71
CA LYS A 174 -4.22 5.69 -20.39
C LYS A 174 -5.44 5.24 -19.58
N ALA A 175 -6.65 5.32 -20.14
CA ALA A 175 -7.87 4.92 -19.45
C ALA A 175 -7.82 3.44 -19.02
N ALA A 176 -7.38 2.56 -19.92
CA ALA A 176 -7.24 1.14 -19.63
C ALA A 176 -6.19 0.87 -18.54
N THR A 177 -5.04 1.56 -18.59
CA THR A 177 -3.96 1.45 -17.58
C THR A 177 -4.48 1.83 -16.20
N CYS A 178 -5.26 2.90 -16.13
CA CYS A 178 -5.79 3.40 -14.87
C CYS A 178 -6.85 2.49 -14.28
N SER A 179 -7.73 1.96 -15.12
CA SER A 179 -8.66 0.90 -14.70
C SER A 179 -7.91 -0.34 -14.21
N CYS A 180 -6.83 -0.75 -14.86
CA CYS A 180 -6.01 -1.88 -14.42
C CYS A 180 -5.32 -1.63 -13.07
N ILE A 181 -4.79 -0.43 -12.84
CA ILE A 181 -4.21 -0.04 -11.55
C ILE A 181 -5.27 -0.11 -10.45
N GLU A 182 -6.48 0.41 -10.69
CA GLU A 182 -7.58 0.33 -9.72
C GLU A 182 -8.04 -1.10 -9.47
N ASP A 183 -8.20 -1.92 -10.52
CA ASP A 183 -8.62 -3.33 -10.41
C ASP A 183 -7.61 -4.14 -9.56
N THR A 184 -6.31 -4.03 -9.86
CA THR A 184 -5.24 -4.73 -9.13
C THR A 184 -5.17 -4.25 -7.68
N ARG A 185 -5.34 -2.95 -7.44
CA ARG A 185 -5.38 -2.37 -6.10
C ARG A 185 -6.56 -2.91 -5.28
N ASP A 186 -7.74 -2.98 -5.86
CA ASP A 186 -8.93 -3.50 -5.20
C ASP A 186 -8.87 -5.02 -4.99
N ASP A 187 -8.23 -5.76 -5.90
CA ASP A 187 -7.94 -7.19 -5.72
C ASP A 187 -6.96 -7.41 -4.56
N LEU A 188 -5.83 -6.68 -4.50
CA LEU A 188 -4.86 -6.77 -3.42
C LEU A 188 -5.49 -6.44 -2.06
N LYS A 189 -6.34 -5.40 -1.99
CA LYS A 189 -7.09 -5.06 -0.78
C LYS A 189 -8.00 -6.18 -0.32
N ARG A 190 -8.74 -6.79 -1.25
CA ARG A 190 -9.63 -7.93 -0.93
C ARG A 190 -8.83 -9.13 -0.43
N ARG A 191 -7.70 -9.43 -1.06
CA ARG A 191 -6.79 -10.51 -0.65
C ARG A 191 -6.21 -10.28 0.75
N ILE A 192 -5.74 -9.07 1.03
CA ILE A 192 -5.21 -8.72 2.36
C ILE A 192 -6.32 -8.74 3.43
N ALA A 193 -7.53 -8.29 3.10
CA ALA A 193 -8.67 -8.43 4.00
C ALA A 193 -8.99 -9.90 4.31
N SER A 194 -8.85 -10.80 3.33
CA SER A 194 -9.04 -12.25 3.54
C SER A 194 -7.92 -12.92 4.35
N VAL A 195 -6.71 -12.35 4.37
CA VAL A 195 -5.60 -12.87 5.19
C VAL A 195 -5.94 -12.85 6.68
N ALA A 196 -6.60 -11.78 7.16
CA ALA A 196 -7.03 -11.70 8.55
C ALA A 196 -8.01 -12.82 8.94
N GLU A 197 -8.92 -13.18 8.03
CA GLU A 197 -9.86 -14.28 8.23
C GLU A 197 -9.17 -15.65 8.16
N ALA A 198 -8.20 -15.83 7.25
CA ALA A 198 -7.40 -17.05 7.15
C ALA A 198 -6.51 -17.29 8.38
N ILE A 199 -6.00 -16.21 8.99
CA ILE A 199 -5.25 -16.29 10.25
C ILE A 199 -6.18 -16.70 11.39
N LYS A 200 -7.38 -16.09 11.46
CA LYS A 200 -8.39 -16.44 12.45
C LYS A 200 -8.80 -17.91 12.35
N SER A 201 -9.04 -18.43 11.15
CA SER A 201 -9.38 -19.84 10.94
C SER A 201 -8.24 -20.81 11.32
N THR A 202 -6.97 -20.40 11.13
CA THR A 202 -5.79 -21.18 11.55
C THR A 202 -5.64 -21.25 13.07
N VAL A 203 -6.05 -20.19 13.78
CA VAL A 203 -6.03 -20.11 15.25
C VAL A 203 -7.24 -20.81 15.88
N GLU A 204 -8.44 -20.64 15.30
CA GLU A 204 -9.72 -21.16 15.82
C GLU A 204 -10.01 -22.61 15.39
N GLY A 205 -9.48 -23.07 14.25
CA GLY A 205 -9.60 -24.46 13.77
C GLY A 205 -8.91 -25.51 14.66
N GLY A 206 -8.24 -25.07 15.72
CA GLY A 206 -7.64 -25.90 16.75
C GLY A 206 -8.64 -26.35 17.82
N GLY A 207 -9.65 -27.14 17.44
CA GLY A 207 -10.27 -28.05 18.39
C GLY A 207 -9.18 -28.88 19.08
N ARG A 208 -9.24 -29.00 20.41
CA ARG A 208 -8.31 -29.80 21.22
C ARG A 208 -8.15 -31.20 20.59
N GLY A 209 -6.95 -31.50 20.07
CA GLY A 209 -6.48 -32.88 19.96
C GLY A 209 -6.51 -33.60 18.61
N VAL A 210 -6.23 -32.94 17.47
CA VAL A 210 -5.87 -33.70 16.25
C VAL A 210 -4.51 -33.23 15.72
N PRO A 211 -3.45 -34.07 15.76
CA PRO A 211 -2.21 -33.77 15.07
C PRO A 211 -2.48 -33.89 13.56
N ALA A 212 -2.33 -32.80 12.82
CA ALA A 212 -2.38 -32.83 11.37
C ALA A 212 -1.21 -33.69 10.87
N ILE A 213 -1.53 -34.87 10.34
CA ILE A 213 -0.59 -35.75 9.65
C ILE A 213 -0.27 -35.10 8.30
N GLY A 214 0.94 -34.58 8.17
CA GLY A 214 1.42 -33.86 6.98
C GLY A 214 2.20 -32.61 7.39
N SER A 215 3.52 -32.72 7.44
CA SER A 215 4.48 -31.82 8.08
C SER A 215 4.45 -30.36 7.61
N GLY A 216 3.79 -29.50 8.39
CA GLY A 216 4.05 -28.07 8.44
C GLY A 216 3.72 -27.58 9.85
N SER A 217 4.61 -26.79 10.46
CA SER A 217 4.27 -26.13 11.73
C SER A 217 3.05 -25.21 11.51
N LYS A 218 2.25 -24.92 12.54
CA LYS A 218 1.14 -23.94 12.41
C LYS A 218 1.62 -22.60 11.84
N VAL A 219 2.89 -22.26 12.07
CA VAL A 219 3.55 -21.08 11.51
C VAL A 219 3.69 -21.21 10.00
N ASP A 220 4.14 -22.36 9.50
CA ASP A 220 4.29 -22.61 8.06
C ASP A 220 2.94 -22.57 7.33
N VAL A 221 1.88 -23.09 7.95
CA VAL A 221 0.51 -22.98 7.42
C VAL A 221 0.06 -21.53 7.34
N CYS A 222 0.27 -20.74 8.41
CA CYS A 222 -0.03 -19.32 8.42
C CYS A 222 0.76 -18.55 7.34
N VAL A 223 2.07 -18.79 7.22
CA VAL A 223 2.93 -18.15 6.22
C VAL A 223 2.50 -18.55 4.81
N SER A 224 2.23 -19.84 4.56
CA SER A 224 1.81 -20.35 3.26
C SER A 224 0.47 -19.75 2.81
N ASN A 225 -0.51 -19.67 3.72
CA ASN A 225 -1.80 -19.04 3.43
C ASN A 225 -1.62 -17.55 3.03
N ILE A 226 -0.78 -16.80 3.75
CA ILE A 226 -0.51 -15.40 3.42
C ILE A 226 0.18 -15.28 2.06
N LYS A 227 1.20 -16.11 1.80
CA LYS A 227 1.91 -16.14 0.52
C LYS A 227 0.97 -16.42 -0.64
N ALA A 228 0.06 -17.38 -0.50
CA ALA A 228 -0.91 -17.71 -1.55
C ALA A 228 -1.78 -16.50 -1.94
N HIS A 229 -2.12 -15.63 -0.98
CA HIS A 229 -2.84 -14.39 -1.26
C HIS A 229 -1.98 -13.33 -1.99
N MET A 230 -0.65 -13.43 -1.92
CA MET A 230 0.30 -12.52 -2.58
C MET A 230 0.76 -13.01 -3.97
N VAL A 231 0.16 -14.08 -4.51
CA VAL A 231 0.42 -14.57 -5.86
C VAL A 231 -0.65 -14.08 -6.83
N SER A 232 -0.21 -13.45 -7.92
CA SER A 232 -1.01 -13.12 -9.10
C SER A 232 -0.73 -14.11 -10.24
N PRO A 233 -1.46 -14.06 -11.37
CA PRO A 233 -1.15 -14.89 -12.53
C PRO A 233 0.25 -14.67 -13.12
N VAL A 234 0.90 -13.53 -12.83
CA VAL A 234 2.18 -13.13 -13.44
C VAL A 234 3.29 -12.81 -12.45
N ASN A 235 2.99 -12.68 -11.15
CA ASN A 235 3.97 -12.39 -10.11
C ASN A 235 3.70 -13.17 -8.81
N ASP A 236 4.78 -13.60 -8.16
CA ASP A 236 4.80 -13.87 -6.72
C ASP A 236 5.40 -12.64 -6.03
N TRP A 237 4.56 -11.82 -5.40
CA TRP A 237 4.98 -10.55 -4.81
C TRP A 237 5.93 -10.71 -3.64
N VAL A 238 5.87 -11.81 -2.89
CA VAL A 238 6.83 -12.09 -1.80
C VAL A 238 8.20 -12.34 -2.40
N THR A 239 8.26 -13.19 -3.43
CA THR A 239 9.51 -13.50 -4.13
C THR A 239 10.08 -12.27 -4.86
N VAL A 240 9.24 -11.44 -5.49
CA VAL A 240 9.67 -10.18 -6.13
C VAL A 240 10.33 -9.25 -5.12
N ILE A 241 9.68 -8.99 -3.97
CA ILE A 241 10.21 -8.09 -2.95
C ILE A 241 11.49 -8.67 -2.35
N ASP A 242 11.51 -9.93 -1.98
CA ASP A 242 12.69 -10.56 -1.38
C ASP A 242 13.87 -10.58 -2.35
N SER A 243 13.62 -10.88 -3.63
CA SER A 243 14.66 -10.86 -4.66
C SER A 243 15.19 -9.45 -4.89
N ALA A 244 14.31 -8.44 -4.96
CA ALA A 244 14.72 -7.04 -5.11
C ALA A 244 15.58 -6.59 -3.92
N LEU A 245 15.16 -6.88 -2.68
CA LEU A 245 15.93 -6.55 -1.48
C LEU A 245 17.26 -7.31 -1.43
N ASN A 246 17.29 -8.57 -1.88
CA ASN A 246 18.50 -9.39 -1.88
C ASN A 246 19.52 -8.94 -2.92
N THR A 247 19.07 -8.58 -4.12
CA THR A 247 19.92 -8.15 -5.23
C THR A 247 20.42 -6.74 -5.03
N CYS A 248 19.58 -5.85 -4.50
CA CYS A 248 19.88 -4.42 -4.49
C CYS A 248 20.58 -3.93 -3.22
N ILE A 249 20.38 -4.58 -2.06
CA ILE A 249 21.03 -4.15 -0.80
C ILE A 249 22.40 -4.81 -0.68
N LYS A 250 23.47 -4.04 -0.89
CA LYS A 250 24.85 -4.56 -0.91
C LYS A 250 25.39 -4.81 0.50
N ASN A 251 24.99 -3.97 1.47
CA ASN A 251 25.44 -4.05 2.87
C ASN A 251 24.29 -4.41 3.81
N LYS A 252 23.91 -5.69 3.84
CA LYS A 252 22.91 -6.16 4.80
C LYS A 252 23.48 -6.11 6.23
N PRO A 253 22.83 -5.45 7.19
CA PRO A 253 23.24 -5.53 8.59
C PRO A 253 23.22 -6.99 9.06
N ALA A 254 24.32 -7.47 9.63
CA ALA A 254 24.43 -8.84 10.12
C ALA A 254 23.27 -9.15 11.10
N GLY A 255 22.57 -10.27 10.89
CA GLY A 255 21.45 -10.70 11.72
C GLY A 255 20.09 -10.07 11.43
N GLN A 256 19.97 -9.19 10.42
CA GLN A 256 18.66 -8.66 9.98
C GLN A 256 18.18 -9.38 8.73
N SER A 257 17.11 -10.17 8.88
CA SER A 257 16.34 -10.62 7.73
C SER A 257 15.32 -9.54 7.38
N LEU A 258 15.59 -8.84 6.27
CA LEU A 258 14.73 -7.79 5.73
C LEU A 258 13.65 -8.33 4.78
N GLY A 259 13.71 -9.63 4.47
CA GLY A 259 12.77 -10.29 3.58
C GLY A 259 11.36 -10.36 4.18
N MET A 260 10.37 -10.17 3.32
CA MET A 260 8.96 -10.36 3.60
C MET A 260 8.72 -11.74 4.20
N ASP A 261 9.40 -12.79 3.73
CA ASP A 261 9.29 -14.13 4.31
C ASP A 261 9.62 -14.17 5.82
N SER A 262 10.67 -13.47 6.25
CA SER A 262 11.04 -13.43 7.66
C SER A 262 10.06 -12.60 8.49
N LEU A 263 9.56 -11.50 7.93
CA LEU A 263 8.52 -10.70 8.57
C LEU A 263 7.23 -11.52 8.76
N LEU A 264 6.82 -12.29 7.75
CA LEU A 264 5.68 -13.21 7.83
C LEU A 264 5.90 -14.29 8.90
N ASN A 265 7.09 -14.89 8.94
CA ASN A 265 7.44 -15.88 9.97
C ASN A 265 7.36 -15.30 11.39
N VAL A 266 7.89 -14.11 11.62
CA VAL A 266 7.82 -13.43 12.94
C VAL A 266 6.37 -13.08 13.29
N GLY A 267 5.59 -12.58 12.32
CA GLY A 267 4.17 -12.26 12.50
C GLY A 267 3.35 -13.49 12.87
N CYS A 268 3.45 -14.57 12.09
CA CYS A 268 2.73 -15.82 12.33
C CYS A 268 3.10 -16.48 13.67
N ARG A 269 4.39 -16.50 14.04
CA ARG A 269 4.82 -16.99 15.36
C ARG A 269 4.16 -16.23 16.51
N LYS A 270 4.12 -14.90 16.42
CA LYS A 270 3.49 -14.05 17.44
C LYS A 270 1.99 -14.29 17.54
N VAL A 271 1.31 -14.50 16.42
CA VAL A 271 -0.14 -14.78 16.44
C VAL A 271 -0.46 -16.14 17.02
N ILE A 272 0.30 -17.17 16.66
CA ILE A 272 0.06 -18.52 17.16
C ILE A 272 0.38 -18.63 18.65
N ALA A 273 1.36 -17.85 19.14
CA ALA A 273 1.71 -17.78 20.54
C ALA A 273 0.72 -16.98 21.39
N ASP A 274 -0.13 -16.15 20.78
CA ASP A 274 -1.09 -15.32 21.51
C ASP A 274 -2.49 -15.96 21.55
N THR A 275 -2.91 -16.31 22.76
CA THR A 275 -4.24 -16.88 23.04
C THR A 275 -5.29 -15.83 23.36
N THR A 276 -4.92 -14.54 23.44
CA THR A 276 -5.84 -13.44 23.81
C THR A 276 -6.56 -12.82 22.61
N GLY A 277 -6.13 -13.12 21.38
CA GLY A 277 -6.64 -12.51 20.14
C GLY A 277 -6.07 -11.14 19.82
N THR A 278 -5.27 -10.55 20.71
CA THR A 278 -4.63 -9.23 20.55
C THR A 278 -3.67 -9.20 19.36
N ALA A 279 -2.87 -10.23 19.19
CA ALA A 279 -1.89 -10.37 18.12
C ALA A 279 -2.56 -10.56 16.76
N SER A 280 -3.73 -11.23 16.70
CA SER A 280 -4.52 -11.31 15.47
C SER A 280 -5.00 -9.92 15.02
N SER A 281 -5.52 -9.13 15.96
CA SER A 281 -5.89 -7.72 15.70
C SER A 281 -4.70 -6.85 15.31
N GLN A 282 -3.54 -7.04 15.97
CA GLN A 282 -2.32 -6.32 15.64
C GLN A 282 -1.73 -6.74 14.29
N LEU A 283 -1.86 -8.02 13.91
CA LEU A 283 -1.40 -8.53 12.62
C LEU A 283 -2.29 -8.01 11.48
N LYS A 284 -3.62 -7.99 11.66
CA LYS A 284 -4.55 -7.29 10.75
C LYS A 284 -4.10 -5.83 10.56
N THR A 285 -3.85 -5.11 11.66
CA THR A 285 -3.40 -3.72 11.62
C THR A 285 -2.04 -3.58 10.90
N GLY A 286 -1.13 -4.55 11.07
CA GLY A 286 0.16 -4.59 10.36
C GLY A 286 0.02 -4.84 8.86
N PHE A 287 -0.90 -5.71 8.45
CA PHE A 287 -1.22 -5.92 7.05
C PHE A 287 -1.93 -4.71 6.43
N ASP A 288 -2.85 -4.09 7.16
CA ASP A 288 -3.46 -2.82 6.77
C ASP A 288 -2.40 -1.72 6.60
N PHE A 289 -1.35 -1.71 7.42
CA PHE A 289 -0.20 -0.81 7.24
C PHE A 289 0.54 -1.08 5.93
N ILE A 290 0.91 -2.33 5.64
CA ILE A 290 1.60 -2.69 4.37
C ILE A 290 0.73 -2.33 3.17
N ASN A 291 -0.56 -2.64 3.25
CA ASN A 291 -1.53 -2.29 2.22
C ASN A 291 -1.61 -0.78 2.03
N ASN A 292 -1.67 0.00 3.10
CA ASN A 292 -1.67 1.47 3.04
C ASN A 292 -0.35 2.04 2.52
N LEU A 293 0.78 1.37 2.77
CA LEU A 293 2.09 1.73 2.22
C LEU A 293 2.13 1.50 0.69
N ILE A 294 1.67 0.33 0.23
CA ILE A 294 1.54 0.02 -1.20
C ILE A 294 0.56 1.00 -1.86
N ASP A 295 -0.60 1.23 -1.25
CA ASP A 295 -1.56 2.22 -1.70
C ASP A 295 -0.94 3.62 -1.80
N ALA A 296 -0.14 4.05 -0.81
CA ALA A 296 0.52 5.35 -0.83
C ALA A 296 1.52 5.48 -1.98
N MET A 297 2.22 4.39 -2.32
CA MET A 297 3.12 4.35 -3.47
C MET A 297 2.34 4.38 -4.79
N VAL A 298 1.26 3.60 -4.90
CA VAL A 298 0.43 3.51 -6.12
C VAL A 298 -0.40 4.78 -6.36
N ASP A 299 -0.92 5.43 -5.31
CA ASP A 299 -1.70 6.68 -5.39
C ASP A 299 -0.88 7.82 -6.00
N ARG A 300 0.45 7.81 -5.80
CA ARG A 300 1.38 8.73 -6.48
C ARG A 300 1.48 8.40 -7.98
N SER A 301 1.60 7.13 -8.35
CA SER A 301 1.61 6.69 -9.74
C SER A 301 0.28 6.92 -10.45
N GLY A 302 -0.85 6.88 -9.73
CA GLY A 302 -2.18 7.20 -10.22
C GLY A 302 -2.36 8.65 -10.66
N ARG A 303 -1.41 9.56 -10.36
CA ARG A 303 -1.45 10.95 -10.86
C ARG A 303 -1.27 11.07 -12.37
N PHE A 304 -0.71 10.04 -13.01
CA PHE A 304 -0.62 9.93 -14.47
C PHE A 304 -1.96 9.51 -15.12
N CYS A 305 -2.93 9.06 -14.33
CA CYS A 305 -4.29 8.73 -14.77
C CYS A 305 -5.18 9.93 -15.02
N SER A 306 -4.60 11.01 -15.53
CA SER A 306 -5.30 12.25 -15.90
C SER A 306 -6.52 11.92 -16.76
N GLY A 307 -7.71 12.19 -16.23
CA GLY A 307 -8.98 12.00 -16.93
C GLY A 307 -10.18 11.86 -16.00
N THR A 308 -10.07 11.06 -14.93
CA THR A 308 -11.17 10.83 -13.97
C THR A 308 -11.17 11.77 -12.77
N HIS A 309 -10.03 12.40 -12.45
CA HIS A 309 -9.88 13.30 -11.29
C HIS A 309 -9.56 14.75 -11.66
N CYS A 310 -9.30 15.01 -12.94
CA CYS A 310 -9.26 16.36 -13.48
C CYS A 310 -10.68 16.72 -13.91
N PRO A 311 -11.34 17.71 -13.29
CA PRO A 311 -12.60 18.21 -13.83
C PRO A 311 -12.36 18.62 -15.29
N GLN A 312 -13.26 18.20 -16.18
CA GLN A 312 -13.19 18.58 -17.60
C GLN A 312 -13.21 20.09 -17.73
#